data_AF-A0A6H9WZ57-F1
#
_entry.id   AF-A0A6H9WZ57-F1
#
_cell.length_a   1.000
_cell.length_b   1.000
_cell.length_c   1.000
_cell.angle_alpha   90.00
_cell.angle_beta   90.00
_cell.angle_gamma   90.00
#
_symmetry.space_group_name_H-M   'P 1'
#
loop_
_entity.id
_entity.type
_entity.pdbx_description
1 polymer ?
#
loop_
_entity_poly.entity_id
_entity_poly.type
_entity_poly.pdbx_seq_one_letter_code
_entity_poly.pdbx_strand_id
1 'polypeptide(L)'
;MDMRTLRTRSTALVRNRTRIARLLDGFFFVFAAVATFWLAFTLFTDSLDTGWWGALVAIVFWVLIAYLALPRLHRILTSIYVPDYFIGRTRTSDGLLGDPVNLALMGDEQRLHQIMDAAGWTRADDLGLRSSIRIVTSTLSRRSYREAPVSPLFLFGRQQDFAYQQEVEGNPAKRHHVRFWRCPPDWLLPGGRRVDWLAAGTFDRAVGLSLFTLQVTHKIDENTDIERDHIVGSVLGADDDVTVHVLRDFSTGYHSRNGGGDSIRTDGDLPIIDLRDDGVEPFAGQGVVEASDAAAWLPGARQDRAADAVPAHSARAAARAAARLKRPAFELLDDDSGEQSTLEEVRRHGRPVTITFGAAVLMLRALGSLVLMVSGALLPDADVHELVADVGVDAATLPQAFDVHWVLVLLGLAIAAVTALLAILVLRGSDFARMVVLVFATLSTLLAFASHAAGLPLLSDFSTLMTVTLNILILIALSGRPARAYATTRRERRRARIASAAA
;
A
#
# COMPACT_ATOMS: atom_id res chain seq x y z
N MET A 1 -1.75 48.55 7.22
CA MET A 1 -1.12 47.23 6.99
C MET A 1 -1.99 46.49 5.98
N ASP A 2 -1.48 46.25 4.77
CA ASP A 2 -2.29 45.90 3.59
C ASP A 2 -2.75 44.42 3.61
N MET A 3 -4.06 44.18 3.46
CA MET A 3 -4.67 42.84 3.46
C MET A 3 -4.08 41.91 2.40
N ARG A 4 -3.57 42.44 1.28
CA ARG A 4 -2.87 41.62 0.27
C ARG A 4 -1.58 41.03 0.80
N THR A 5 -0.80 41.80 1.57
CA THR A 5 0.47 41.33 2.16
C THR A 5 0.25 40.28 3.26
N LEU A 6 -0.84 40.39 4.02
CA LEU A 6 -1.24 39.37 5.00
C LEU A 6 -1.68 38.07 4.32
N ARG A 7 -2.44 38.15 3.23
CA ARG A 7 -2.90 36.97 2.47
C ARG A 7 -1.72 36.21 1.86
N THR A 8 -0.77 36.90 1.23
CA THR A 8 0.43 36.30 0.62
C THR A 8 1.40 35.71 1.66
N ARG A 9 1.55 36.34 2.83
CA ARG A 9 2.33 35.75 3.93
C ARG A 9 1.65 34.51 4.52
N SER A 10 0.32 34.52 4.64
CA SER A 10 -0.42 33.37 5.17
C SER A 10 -0.35 32.15 4.26
N THR A 11 -0.43 32.33 2.94
CA THR A 11 -0.31 31.24 1.96
C THR A 11 1.12 30.69 1.89
N ALA A 12 2.14 31.55 1.94
CA ALA A 12 3.54 31.13 1.97
C ALA A 12 3.90 30.32 3.23
N LEU A 13 3.41 30.74 4.40
CA LEU A 13 3.64 30.03 5.66
C LEU A 13 2.94 28.67 5.72
N VAL A 14 1.71 28.57 5.20
CA VAL A 14 0.98 27.30 5.10
C VAL A 14 1.71 26.34 4.16
N ARG A 15 2.16 26.81 2.99
CA ARG A 15 2.93 26.03 2.01
C ARG A 15 4.27 25.55 2.57
N ASN A 16 4.96 26.36 3.38
CA ASN A 16 6.23 25.95 3.98
C ASN A 16 6.02 24.89 5.06
N ARG A 17 4.98 25.02 5.89
CA ARG A 17 4.64 24.01 6.92
C ARG A 17 4.29 22.66 6.31
N THR A 18 3.54 22.62 5.20
CA THR A 18 3.21 21.36 4.53
C THR A 18 4.45 20.73 3.88
N ARG A 19 5.36 21.53 3.32
CA ARG A 19 6.65 21.03 2.82
C ARG A 19 7.51 20.41 3.90
N ILE A 20 7.68 21.08 5.04
CA ILE A 20 8.48 20.55 6.17
C ILE A 20 7.87 19.23 6.68
N ALA A 21 6.55 19.17 6.87
CA ALA A 21 5.89 17.94 7.28
C ALA A 21 6.11 16.79 6.28
N ARG A 22 6.02 17.07 4.97
CA ARG A 22 6.33 16.09 3.91
C ARG A 22 7.77 15.59 3.99
N LEU A 23 8.74 16.49 4.19
CA LEU A 23 10.16 16.14 4.31
C LEU A 23 10.43 15.28 5.56
N LEU A 24 9.83 15.63 6.70
CA LEU A 24 9.95 14.85 7.93
C LEU A 24 9.36 13.44 7.77
N ASP A 25 8.17 13.31 7.18
CA ASP A 25 7.57 12.01 6.90
C ASP A 25 8.44 11.18 5.94
N GLY A 26 9.00 11.81 4.91
CA GLY A 26 9.97 11.18 4.01
C GLY A 26 11.21 10.69 4.73
N PHE A 27 11.77 11.50 5.64
CA PHE A 27 12.89 11.10 6.49
C PHE A 27 12.55 9.88 7.34
N PHE A 28 11.43 9.90 8.08
CA PHE A 28 11.03 8.75 8.91
C PHE A 28 10.78 7.50 8.08
N PHE A 29 10.21 7.64 6.89
CA PHE A 29 9.98 6.52 5.97
C PHE A 29 11.30 5.88 5.51
N VAL A 30 12.28 6.69 5.10
CA VAL A 30 13.62 6.20 4.69
C VAL A 30 14.37 5.62 5.88
N PHE A 31 14.34 6.29 7.04
CA PHE A 31 14.95 5.79 8.26
C PHE A 31 14.36 4.44 8.67
N ALA A 32 13.04 4.28 8.62
CA ALA A 32 12.39 3.01 8.92
C ALA A 32 12.85 1.89 7.97
N ALA A 33 13.03 2.20 6.67
CA ALA A 33 13.56 1.24 5.71
C ALA A 33 14.98 0.80 6.11
N VAL A 34 15.88 1.76 6.33
CA VAL A 34 17.27 1.50 6.75
C VAL A 34 17.31 0.70 8.05
N ALA A 35 16.54 1.11 9.06
CA ALA A 35 16.47 0.42 10.35
C ALA A 35 15.92 -1.01 10.22
N THR A 36 14.98 -1.25 9.30
CA THR A 36 14.47 -2.61 9.01
C THR A 36 15.54 -3.48 8.39
N PHE A 37 16.30 -2.95 7.41
CA PHE A 37 17.42 -3.68 6.81
C PHE A 37 18.51 -3.97 7.83
N TRP A 38 18.84 -3.00 8.69
CA TRP A 38 19.78 -3.19 9.78
C TRP A 38 19.31 -4.29 10.74
N LEU A 39 18.07 -4.22 11.23
CA LEU A 39 17.51 -5.24 12.13
C LEU A 39 17.53 -6.63 11.47
N ALA A 40 17.11 -6.73 10.22
CA ALA A 40 17.12 -7.99 9.49
C ALA A 40 18.54 -8.54 9.32
N PHE A 41 19.51 -7.69 8.97
CA PHE A 41 20.91 -8.08 8.84
C PHE A 41 21.49 -8.57 10.17
N THR A 42 21.28 -7.83 11.27
CA THR A 42 21.73 -8.24 12.61
C THR A 42 21.08 -9.55 13.05
N LEU A 43 19.76 -9.72 12.86
CA LEU A 43 19.09 -10.98 13.18
C LEU A 43 19.66 -12.15 12.37
N PHE A 44 19.98 -11.93 11.10
CA PHE A 44 20.59 -12.95 10.27
C PHE A 44 21.99 -13.32 10.75
N THR A 45 22.87 -12.34 11.00
CA THR A 45 24.23 -12.60 11.46
C THR A 45 24.26 -13.30 12.81
N ASP A 46 23.45 -12.82 13.76
CA ASP A 46 23.42 -13.39 15.11
C ASP A 46 22.77 -14.79 15.10
N SER A 47 21.86 -15.08 14.14
CA SER A 47 21.24 -16.40 14.01
C SER A 47 22.21 -17.52 13.65
N LEU A 48 23.32 -17.20 12.99
CA LEU A 48 24.32 -18.19 12.55
C LEU A 48 25.00 -18.88 13.75
N ASP A 49 25.00 -18.21 14.91
CA ASP A 49 25.63 -18.70 16.15
C ASP A 49 24.62 -19.38 17.10
N THR A 50 23.31 -19.42 16.76
CA THR A 50 22.23 -19.79 17.71
C THR A 50 21.76 -21.27 17.60
N GLY A 51 22.48 -22.14 16.89
CA GLY A 51 22.11 -23.56 16.75
C GLY A 51 20.71 -23.76 16.13
N TRP A 52 19.91 -24.70 16.67
CA TRP A 52 18.57 -25.02 16.13
C TRP A 52 17.56 -23.87 16.23
N TRP A 53 17.73 -22.93 17.16
CA TRP A 53 16.91 -21.72 17.23
C TRP A 53 17.13 -20.79 16.03
N GLY A 54 18.25 -20.94 15.32
CA GLY A 54 18.52 -20.24 14.06
C GLY A 54 17.43 -20.45 13.01
N ALA A 55 16.72 -21.59 13.00
CA ALA A 55 15.60 -21.81 12.08
C ALA A 55 14.41 -20.87 12.34
N LEU A 56 14.06 -20.63 13.61
CA LEU A 56 13.00 -19.68 13.96
C LEU A 56 13.44 -18.25 13.62
N VAL A 57 14.69 -17.90 13.90
CA VAL A 57 15.24 -16.59 13.55
C VAL A 57 15.28 -16.40 12.03
N ALA A 58 15.59 -17.42 11.24
CA ALA A 58 15.54 -17.38 9.78
C ALA A 58 14.12 -17.12 9.24
N ILE A 59 13.08 -17.69 9.88
CA ILE A 59 11.68 -17.39 9.54
C ILE A 59 11.36 -15.92 9.85
N VAL A 60 11.74 -15.43 11.04
CA VAL A 60 11.54 -14.02 11.42
C VAL A 60 12.28 -13.09 10.45
N PHE A 61 13.52 -13.40 10.12
CA PHE A 61 14.33 -12.70 9.14
C PHE A 61 13.63 -12.65 7.77
N TRP A 62 13.15 -13.79 7.26
CA TRP A 62 12.40 -13.83 6.00
C TRP A 62 11.16 -12.94 6.06
N VAL A 63 10.40 -12.97 7.16
CA VAL A 63 9.23 -12.10 7.34
C VAL A 63 9.63 -10.62 7.28
N LEU A 64 10.69 -10.21 7.99
CA LEU A 64 11.16 -8.82 8.00
C LEU A 64 11.62 -8.37 6.60
N ILE A 65 12.41 -9.19 5.91
CA ILE A 65 12.89 -8.85 4.57
C ILE A 65 11.74 -8.80 3.57
N ALA A 66 10.90 -9.84 3.54
CA ALA A 66 9.88 -9.99 2.52
C ALA A 66 8.71 -9.02 2.68
N TYR A 67 8.27 -8.76 3.92
CA TYR A 67 7.06 -7.96 4.18
C TYR A 67 7.34 -6.53 4.63
N LEU A 68 8.58 -6.20 5.03
CA LEU A 68 8.90 -4.84 5.52
C LEU A 68 10.04 -4.17 4.75
N ALA A 69 11.16 -4.85 4.52
CA ALA A 69 12.37 -4.24 3.96
C ALA A 69 12.30 -4.09 2.42
N LEU A 70 12.12 -5.19 1.69
CA LEU A 70 12.09 -5.19 0.22
C LEU A 70 10.95 -4.34 -0.36
N PRO A 71 9.70 -4.41 0.15
CA PRO A 71 8.60 -3.55 -0.33
C PRO A 71 8.94 -2.06 -0.24
N ARG A 72 9.59 -1.64 0.86
CA ARG A 72 10.03 -0.25 1.03
C ARG A 72 11.16 0.13 0.10
N LEU A 73 12.15 -0.74 -0.06
CA LEU A 73 13.23 -0.50 -1.01
C LEU A 73 12.67 -0.32 -2.42
N HIS A 74 11.75 -1.19 -2.85
CA HIS A 74 11.06 -1.04 -4.13
C HIS A 74 10.31 0.27 -4.21
N ARG A 75 9.56 0.67 -3.19
CA ARG A 75 8.85 1.96 -3.18
C ARG A 75 9.78 3.17 -3.33
N ILE A 76 10.97 3.11 -2.73
CA ILE A 76 12.00 4.16 -2.90
C ILE A 76 12.52 4.13 -4.33
N LEU A 77 12.89 2.97 -4.86
CA LEU A 77 13.47 2.84 -6.20
C LEU A 77 12.45 3.20 -7.29
N THR A 78 11.21 2.71 -7.19
CA THR A 78 10.13 2.96 -8.17
C THR A 78 9.79 4.43 -8.26
N SER A 79 9.91 5.19 -7.16
CA SER A 79 9.75 6.65 -7.20
C SER A 79 10.77 7.38 -8.09
N ILE A 80 11.87 6.72 -8.44
CA ILE A 80 12.93 7.26 -9.30
C ILE A 80 12.70 6.87 -10.76
N TYR A 81 12.33 5.61 -11.04
CA TYR A 81 12.32 5.08 -12.40
C TYR A 81 10.93 4.81 -12.99
N VAL A 82 9.89 4.67 -12.18
CA VAL A 82 8.52 4.48 -12.68
C VAL A 82 7.88 5.86 -12.88
N PRO A 83 7.55 6.23 -14.12
CA PRO A 83 6.97 7.54 -14.38
C PRO A 83 5.56 7.65 -13.80
N ASP A 84 5.17 8.86 -13.42
CA ASP A 84 3.86 9.08 -12.78
C ASP A 84 2.68 9.21 -13.76
N TYR A 85 2.92 9.22 -15.07
CA TYR A 85 1.86 9.31 -16.08
C TYR A 85 1.25 7.94 -16.45
N PHE A 86 0.07 7.96 -17.08
CA PHE A 86 -0.64 6.76 -17.52
C PHE A 86 0.07 6.06 -18.68
N ILE A 87 0.34 4.77 -18.53
CA ILE A 87 1.01 3.93 -19.54
C ILE A 87 0.26 2.63 -19.85
N GLY A 88 -1.06 2.58 -19.59
CA GLY A 88 -1.85 1.35 -19.78
C GLY A 88 -1.48 0.22 -18.81
N ARG A 89 -0.82 0.56 -17.69
CA ARG A 89 -0.43 -0.38 -16.63
C ARG A 89 -0.88 0.19 -15.29
N THR A 90 -1.38 -0.68 -14.42
CA THR A 90 -1.60 -0.35 -13.01
C THR A 90 -0.27 -0.30 -12.26
N ARG A 91 -0.28 0.16 -11.01
CA ARG A 91 0.86 0.07 -10.08
C ARG A 91 0.49 -0.68 -8.81
N THR A 92 1.43 -1.41 -8.24
CA THR A 92 1.28 -2.01 -6.91
C THR A 92 1.41 -0.95 -5.81
N SER A 93 1.11 -1.29 -4.55
CA SER A 93 1.38 -0.45 -3.37
C SER A 93 2.85 -0.07 -3.20
N ASP A 94 3.76 -0.86 -3.76
CA ASP A 94 5.21 -0.64 -3.77
C ASP A 94 5.67 0.18 -5.00
N GLY A 95 4.73 0.62 -5.84
CA GLY A 95 4.99 1.42 -7.04
C GLY A 95 5.51 0.65 -8.23
N LEU A 96 5.63 -0.69 -8.15
CA LEU A 96 6.00 -1.54 -9.28
C LEU A 96 4.88 -1.55 -10.32
N LEU A 97 5.22 -1.76 -11.60
CA LEU A 97 4.21 -1.92 -12.65
C LEU A 97 3.42 -3.21 -12.42
N GLY A 98 2.12 -3.07 -12.18
CA GLY A 98 1.19 -4.16 -11.90
C GLY A 98 0.62 -4.78 -13.17
N ASP A 99 -0.69 -5.03 -13.15
CA ASP A 99 -1.44 -5.68 -14.21
C ASP A 99 -1.71 -4.72 -15.39
N PRO A 100 -1.84 -5.25 -16.63
CA PRO A 100 -2.26 -4.47 -17.79
C PRO A 100 -3.65 -3.87 -17.57
N VAL A 101 -3.84 -2.63 -18.02
CA VAL A 101 -5.20 -2.12 -18.25
C VAL A 101 -5.65 -2.71 -19.58
N ASN A 102 -6.51 -3.72 -19.52
CA ASN A 102 -6.92 -4.53 -20.67
C ASN A 102 -8.42 -4.47 -20.96
N LEU A 103 -9.18 -3.66 -20.24
CA LEU A 103 -10.61 -3.43 -20.45
C LEU A 103 -10.97 -1.96 -20.21
N ALA A 104 -11.98 -1.48 -20.91
CA ALA A 104 -12.63 -0.20 -20.64
C ALA A 104 -14.14 -0.35 -20.73
N LEU A 105 -14.86 0.57 -20.08
CA LEU A 105 -16.33 0.54 -20.08
C LEU A 105 -16.92 1.93 -20.21
N MET A 106 -18.08 1.99 -20.84
CA MET A 106 -18.96 3.16 -20.91
C MET A 106 -20.28 2.82 -20.23
N GLY A 107 -20.78 3.75 -19.43
CA GLY A 107 -21.98 3.55 -18.62
C GLY A 107 -21.80 3.90 -17.14
N ASP A 108 -22.92 3.84 -16.43
CA ASP A 108 -22.98 4.17 -15.01
C ASP A 108 -22.49 3.00 -14.12
N GLU A 109 -22.16 3.34 -12.87
CA GLU A 109 -21.68 2.36 -11.87
C GLU A 109 -22.75 1.30 -11.54
N GLN A 110 -24.03 1.68 -11.57
CA GLN A 110 -25.13 0.83 -11.13
C GLN A 110 -25.40 -0.29 -12.15
N ARG A 111 -25.43 0.03 -13.44
CA ARG A 111 -25.56 -0.91 -14.55
C ARG A 111 -24.37 -1.84 -14.62
N LEU A 112 -23.16 -1.32 -14.39
CA LEU A 112 -21.96 -2.14 -14.26
C LEU A 112 -22.10 -3.17 -13.12
N HIS A 113 -22.56 -2.75 -11.94
CA HIS A 113 -22.80 -3.69 -10.84
C HIS A 113 -23.84 -4.76 -11.19
N GLN A 114 -24.96 -4.36 -11.78
CA GLN A 114 -26.04 -5.28 -12.18
C GLN A 114 -25.56 -6.35 -13.17
N ILE A 115 -24.79 -5.94 -14.18
CA ILE A 115 -24.32 -6.86 -15.23
C ILE A 115 -23.25 -7.80 -14.70
N MET A 116 -22.33 -7.32 -13.85
CA MET A 116 -21.33 -8.20 -13.22
C MET A 116 -22.00 -9.26 -12.32
N ASP A 117 -23.03 -8.87 -11.56
CA ASP A 117 -23.80 -9.80 -10.74
C ASP A 117 -24.56 -10.82 -11.61
N ALA A 118 -25.17 -10.38 -12.72
CA ALA A 118 -25.86 -11.25 -13.68
C ALA A 118 -24.90 -12.23 -14.40
N ALA A 119 -23.67 -11.78 -14.69
CA ALA A 119 -22.59 -12.58 -15.25
C ALA A 119 -21.95 -13.56 -14.23
N GLY A 120 -22.47 -13.62 -12.99
CA GLY A 120 -22.03 -14.56 -11.97
C GLY A 120 -20.73 -14.18 -11.26
N TRP A 121 -20.30 -12.91 -11.38
CA TRP A 121 -19.15 -12.40 -10.64
C TRP A 121 -19.53 -12.00 -9.23
N THR A 122 -18.64 -12.26 -8.28
CA THR A 122 -18.82 -11.89 -6.87
C THR A 122 -17.99 -10.67 -6.53
N ARG A 123 -18.60 -9.61 -6.00
CA ARG A 123 -17.87 -8.43 -5.54
C ARG A 123 -16.95 -8.78 -4.37
N ALA A 124 -15.70 -8.33 -4.43
CA ALA A 124 -14.74 -8.49 -3.35
C ALA A 124 -14.99 -7.48 -2.22
N ASP A 125 -14.79 -7.92 -0.97
CA ASP A 125 -14.83 -7.04 0.19
C ASP A 125 -13.68 -6.00 0.15
N ASP A 126 -13.90 -4.84 0.76
CA ASP A 126 -12.84 -3.84 0.94
C ASP A 126 -11.77 -4.34 1.92
N LEU A 127 -10.52 -3.92 1.71
CA LEU A 127 -9.43 -4.21 2.63
C LEU A 127 -9.60 -3.39 3.93
N GLY A 128 -9.80 -4.07 5.06
CA GLY A 128 -9.93 -3.45 6.37
C GLY A 128 -9.84 -4.46 7.50
N LEU A 129 -9.92 -3.99 8.74
CA LEU A 129 -9.76 -4.86 9.92
C LEU A 129 -10.73 -6.05 9.93
N ARG A 130 -11.98 -5.82 9.51
CA ARG A 130 -13.00 -6.87 9.45
C ARG A 130 -12.64 -7.96 8.45
N SER A 131 -12.29 -7.59 7.21
CA SER A 131 -11.89 -8.54 6.18
C SER A 131 -10.55 -9.21 6.52
N SER A 132 -9.60 -8.52 7.16
CA SER A 132 -8.35 -9.15 7.65
C SER A 132 -8.62 -10.23 8.70
N ILE A 133 -9.49 -9.98 9.69
CA ILE A 133 -9.90 -11.00 10.67
C ILE A 133 -10.62 -12.15 9.96
N ARG A 134 -11.51 -11.84 9.01
CA ARG A 134 -12.23 -12.85 8.23
C ARG A 134 -11.27 -13.73 7.43
N ILE A 135 -10.25 -13.17 6.77
CA ILE A 135 -9.16 -13.92 6.10
C ILE A 135 -8.49 -14.88 7.08
N VAL A 136 -8.00 -14.38 8.22
CA VAL A 136 -7.28 -15.20 9.21
C VAL A 136 -8.17 -16.34 9.70
N THR A 137 -9.41 -16.03 10.08
CA THR A 137 -10.36 -17.04 10.56
C THR A 137 -10.75 -18.05 9.48
N SER A 138 -10.93 -17.64 8.21
CA SER A 138 -11.22 -18.55 7.10
C SER A 138 -10.05 -19.47 6.78
N THR A 139 -8.81 -18.95 6.83
CA THR A 139 -7.60 -19.76 6.62
C THR A 139 -7.42 -20.78 7.74
N LEU A 140 -7.57 -20.38 9.00
CA LEU A 140 -7.46 -21.29 10.15
C LEU A 140 -8.58 -22.35 10.15
N SER A 141 -9.79 -21.97 9.77
CA SER A 141 -10.95 -22.89 9.68
C SER A 141 -11.01 -23.67 8.36
N ARG A 142 -10.06 -23.46 7.43
CA ARG A 142 -10.00 -24.08 6.09
C ARG A 142 -11.30 -23.94 5.29
N ARG A 143 -11.97 -22.80 5.41
CA ARG A 143 -13.19 -22.46 4.64
C ARG A 143 -12.85 -21.53 3.48
N SER A 144 -13.53 -21.69 2.34
CA SER A 144 -13.41 -20.74 1.24
C SER A 144 -14.04 -19.39 1.63
N TYR A 145 -13.31 -18.31 1.38
CA TYR A 145 -13.79 -16.94 1.48
C TYR A 145 -13.97 -16.41 0.05
N ARG A 146 -15.21 -16.47 -0.44
CA ARG A 146 -15.57 -16.11 -1.81
C ARG A 146 -15.49 -14.62 -2.08
N GLU A 147 -15.75 -13.79 -1.07
CA GLU A 147 -15.66 -12.33 -1.17
C GLU A 147 -14.30 -11.80 -0.68
N ALA A 148 -13.25 -12.65 -0.62
CA ALA A 148 -11.95 -12.26 -0.09
C ALA A 148 -11.42 -10.99 -0.78
N PRO A 149 -10.86 -10.03 -0.03
CA PRO A 149 -10.34 -8.80 -0.60
C PRO A 149 -9.13 -9.10 -1.48
N VAL A 150 -9.00 -8.37 -2.59
CA VAL A 150 -7.82 -8.44 -3.46
C VAL A 150 -6.80 -7.37 -3.07
N SER A 151 -5.52 -7.66 -3.33
CA SER A 151 -4.44 -6.67 -3.15
C SER A 151 -4.74 -5.38 -3.94
N PRO A 152 -4.47 -4.21 -3.34
CA PRO A 152 -4.76 -2.93 -3.98
C PRO A 152 -3.82 -2.68 -5.17
N LEU A 153 -4.41 -2.24 -6.27
CA LEU A 153 -3.71 -1.72 -7.44
C LEU A 153 -4.12 -0.28 -7.67
N PHE A 154 -3.19 0.48 -8.21
CA PHE A 154 -3.32 1.92 -8.35
C PHE A 154 -3.32 2.30 -9.83
N LEU A 155 -4.29 3.14 -10.19
CA LEU A 155 -4.37 3.81 -11.47
C LEU A 155 -4.73 5.27 -11.21
N PHE A 156 -4.17 6.22 -11.96
CA PHE A 156 -4.38 7.66 -11.71
C PHE A 156 -4.03 8.10 -10.28
N GLY A 157 -3.06 7.42 -9.65
CA GLY A 157 -2.68 7.66 -8.26
C GLY A 157 -3.73 7.24 -7.21
N ARG A 158 -4.81 6.56 -7.59
CA ARG A 158 -5.88 6.10 -6.69
C ARG A 158 -6.04 4.58 -6.71
N GLN A 159 -6.42 4.01 -5.57
CA GLN A 159 -6.80 2.60 -5.46
C GLN A 159 -8.04 2.32 -6.32
N GLN A 160 -8.22 1.07 -6.75
CA GLN A 160 -9.43 0.64 -7.45
C GLN A 160 -10.70 0.97 -6.68
N ASP A 161 -11.78 1.29 -7.40
CA ASP A 161 -13.09 1.60 -6.82
C ASP A 161 -13.78 0.34 -6.28
N PHE A 162 -13.68 -0.75 -7.03
CA PHE A 162 -14.18 -2.07 -6.66
C PHE A 162 -13.47 -3.14 -7.47
N ALA A 163 -13.58 -4.38 -6.98
CA ALA A 163 -13.06 -5.56 -7.65
C ALA A 163 -14.11 -6.67 -7.61
N TYR A 164 -14.09 -7.51 -8.64
CA TYR A 164 -14.93 -8.69 -8.78
C TYR A 164 -14.05 -9.93 -8.93
N GLN A 165 -14.54 -11.06 -8.42
CA GLN A 165 -13.87 -12.34 -8.51
C GLN A 165 -14.85 -13.47 -8.84
N GLN A 166 -14.34 -14.50 -9.52
CA GLN A 166 -15.06 -15.74 -9.81
C GLN A 166 -14.13 -16.92 -9.49
N GLU A 167 -14.54 -17.75 -8.53
CA GLU A 167 -13.77 -18.92 -8.10
C GLU A 167 -13.97 -20.09 -9.07
N VAL A 168 -12.88 -20.74 -9.47
CA VAL A 168 -12.92 -21.88 -10.39
C VAL A 168 -13.05 -23.17 -9.59
N GLU A 169 -14.13 -23.93 -9.84
CA GLU A 169 -14.31 -25.31 -9.34
C GLU A 169 -14.14 -25.49 -7.81
N GLY A 170 -14.43 -24.45 -7.02
CA GLY A 170 -14.28 -24.51 -5.57
C GLY A 170 -12.82 -24.46 -5.08
N ASN A 171 -11.87 -24.11 -5.97
CA ASN A 171 -10.46 -23.98 -5.64
C ASN A 171 -10.09 -22.52 -5.36
N PRO A 172 -9.80 -22.14 -4.10
CA PRO A 172 -9.48 -20.76 -3.76
C PRO A 172 -8.14 -20.27 -4.35
N ALA A 173 -7.27 -21.18 -4.82
CA ALA A 173 -6.01 -20.81 -5.46
C ALA A 173 -6.16 -20.44 -6.95
N LYS A 174 -7.33 -20.71 -7.56
CA LYS A 174 -7.62 -20.42 -8.97
C LYS A 174 -8.84 -19.52 -9.10
N ARG A 175 -8.62 -18.27 -9.50
CA ARG A 175 -9.66 -17.25 -9.48
C ARG A 175 -9.51 -16.29 -10.64
N HIS A 176 -10.60 -16.06 -11.35
CA HIS A 176 -10.75 -14.92 -12.24
C HIS A 176 -10.93 -13.67 -11.40
N HIS A 177 -10.31 -12.56 -11.77
CA HIS A 177 -10.50 -11.31 -11.07
C HIS A 177 -10.38 -10.10 -11.99
N VAL A 178 -11.22 -9.10 -11.74
CA VAL A 178 -11.20 -7.84 -12.47
C VAL A 178 -11.36 -6.67 -11.51
N ARG A 179 -10.53 -5.64 -11.70
CA ARG A 179 -10.54 -4.41 -10.90
C ARG A 179 -10.98 -3.24 -11.78
N PHE A 180 -11.75 -2.31 -11.23
CA PHE A 180 -12.29 -1.17 -11.95
C PHE A 180 -11.87 0.17 -11.32
N TRP A 181 -11.59 1.15 -12.17
CA TRP A 181 -11.29 2.53 -11.80
C TRP A 181 -12.15 3.48 -12.62
N ARG A 182 -12.85 4.39 -11.95
CA ARG A 182 -13.52 5.51 -12.60
C ARG A 182 -12.47 6.42 -13.23
N CYS A 183 -12.66 6.73 -14.51
CA CYS A 183 -11.85 7.72 -15.21
C CYS A 183 -12.11 9.12 -14.63
N PRO A 184 -11.05 9.92 -14.40
CA PRO A 184 -11.23 11.33 -14.02
C PRO A 184 -12.09 12.08 -15.03
N PRO A 185 -12.87 13.08 -14.60
CA PRO A 185 -13.58 13.96 -15.53
C PRO A 185 -12.61 14.53 -16.56
N ASP A 186 -13.07 14.60 -17.80
CA ASP A 186 -12.29 15.06 -18.93
C ASP A 186 -11.02 14.26 -19.28
N TRP A 187 -10.79 13.09 -18.68
CA TRP A 187 -9.68 12.23 -19.06
C TRP A 187 -9.85 11.66 -20.48
N LEU A 188 -8.74 11.59 -21.23
CA LEU A 188 -8.69 11.03 -22.57
C LEU A 188 -7.69 9.87 -22.60
N LEU A 189 -8.10 8.76 -23.19
CA LEU A 189 -7.21 7.66 -23.53
C LEU A 189 -6.23 8.09 -24.63
N PRO A 190 -5.08 7.39 -24.78
CA PRO A 190 -4.29 7.44 -26.01
C PRO A 190 -5.19 7.37 -27.26
N GLY A 191 -5.01 8.33 -28.17
CA GLY A 191 -5.88 8.49 -29.33
C GLY A 191 -7.09 9.40 -29.12
N GLY A 192 -7.26 10.02 -27.95
CA GLY A 192 -8.26 11.07 -27.72
C GLY A 192 -9.67 10.57 -27.42
N ARG A 193 -9.82 9.30 -27.03
CA ARG A 193 -11.12 8.67 -26.72
C ARG A 193 -11.50 8.85 -25.24
N ARG A 194 -12.79 8.96 -24.97
CA ARG A 194 -13.35 9.02 -23.61
C ARG A 194 -13.98 7.70 -23.23
N VAL A 195 -13.73 7.27 -22.00
CA VAL A 195 -14.39 6.11 -21.39
C VAL A 195 -14.71 6.45 -19.94
N ASP A 196 -15.75 5.84 -19.39
CA ASP A 196 -16.19 6.06 -18.02
C ASP A 196 -15.34 5.29 -17.01
N TRP A 197 -14.93 4.08 -17.37
CA TRP A 197 -14.17 3.18 -16.52
C TRP A 197 -13.01 2.54 -17.27
N LEU A 198 -11.94 2.29 -16.54
CA LEU A 198 -10.86 1.39 -16.95
C LEU A 198 -10.80 0.20 -16.02
N ALA A 199 -10.37 -0.93 -16.56
CA ALA A 199 -10.28 -2.17 -15.82
C ALA A 199 -9.04 -2.99 -16.17
N ALA A 200 -8.64 -3.81 -15.20
CA ALA A 200 -7.55 -4.76 -15.29
C ALA A 200 -8.07 -6.13 -14.85
N GLY A 201 -8.22 -7.03 -15.82
CA GLY A 201 -8.62 -8.42 -15.63
C GLY A 201 -7.41 -9.36 -15.66
N THR A 202 -7.28 -10.23 -14.67
CA THR A 202 -6.20 -11.21 -14.55
C THR A 202 -6.67 -12.52 -13.92
N PHE A 203 -6.07 -13.65 -14.33
CA PHE A 203 -6.40 -14.97 -13.80
C PHE A 203 -5.32 -15.45 -12.84
N ASP A 204 -5.69 -15.78 -11.61
CA ASP A 204 -4.79 -16.43 -10.66
C ASP A 204 -4.76 -17.93 -10.93
N ARG A 205 -3.57 -18.50 -11.19
CA ARG A 205 -3.39 -19.94 -11.49
C ARG A 205 -2.91 -20.76 -10.29
N ALA A 206 -2.24 -20.13 -9.32
CA ALA A 206 -1.68 -20.78 -8.15
C ALA A 206 -1.30 -19.76 -7.06
N VAL A 207 -0.94 -20.25 -5.86
CA VAL A 207 -0.25 -19.47 -4.83
C VAL A 207 1.24 -19.78 -4.90
N GLY A 208 2.10 -18.77 -4.79
CA GLY A 208 3.55 -18.92 -4.82
C GLY A 208 4.29 -17.74 -4.19
N LEU A 209 5.60 -17.67 -4.40
CA LEU A 209 6.42 -16.55 -3.91
C LEU A 209 6.63 -15.50 -5.00
N SER A 210 6.53 -14.22 -4.64
CA SER A 210 6.94 -13.12 -5.50
C SER A 210 8.44 -13.22 -5.79
N LEU A 211 8.85 -13.04 -7.05
CA LEU A 211 10.28 -13.03 -7.40
C LEU A 211 11.00 -11.81 -6.85
N PHE A 212 10.27 -10.72 -6.61
CA PHE A 212 10.86 -9.45 -6.21
C PHE A 212 10.86 -9.26 -4.70
N THR A 213 9.78 -9.66 -4.01
CA THR A 213 9.64 -9.43 -2.57
C THR A 213 9.75 -10.69 -1.73
N LEU A 214 9.79 -11.89 -2.32
CA LEU A 214 9.71 -13.17 -1.59
C LEU A 214 8.43 -13.34 -0.76
N GLN A 215 7.43 -12.47 -0.95
CA GLN A 215 6.14 -12.56 -0.30
C GLN A 215 5.32 -13.70 -0.88
N VAL A 216 4.45 -14.29 -0.06
CA VAL A 216 3.42 -15.19 -0.56
C VAL A 216 2.40 -14.35 -1.34
N THR A 217 2.20 -14.67 -2.61
CA THR A 217 1.29 -13.98 -3.53
C THR A 217 0.61 -15.00 -4.44
N HIS A 218 -0.51 -14.60 -5.03
CA HIS A 218 -1.06 -15.33 -6.16
C HIS A 218 -0.14 -15.17 -7.38
N LYS A 219 -0.09 -16.23 -8.18
CA LYS A 219 0.59 -16.32 -9.45
C LYS A 219 -0.43 -16.11 -10.54
N ILE A 220 -0.21 -15.09 -11.34
CA ILE A 220 -1.08 -14.75 -12.47
C ILE A 220 -0.70 -15.61 -13.68
N ASP A 221 -1.69 -15.93 -14.51
CA ASP A 221 -1.47 -16.53 -15.82
C ASP A 221 -0.73 -15.59 -16.76
N GLU A 222 0.15 -16.16 -17.59
CA GLU A 222 0.95 -15.35 -18.49
C GLU A 222 0.10 -14.63 -19.54
N ASN A 223 -0.97 -15.26 -20.04
CA ASN A 223 -1.75 -14.71 -21.12
C ASN A 223 -2.97 -13.95 -20.60
N THR A 224 -2.80 -12.65 -20.36
CA THR A 224 -3.87 -11.80 -19.81
C THR A 224 -5.03 -11.57 -20.78
N ASP A 225 -4.82 -11.84 -22.07
CA ASP A 225 -5.88 -11.69 -23.07
C ASP A 225 -6.93 -12.81 -22.96
N ILE A 226 -6.53 -14.01 -22.52
CA ILE A 226 -7.49 -15.10 -22.25
C ILE A 226 -8.48 -14.69 -21.17
N GLU A 227 -7.98 -14.06 -20.11
CA GLU A 227 -8.83 -13.57 -19.02
C GLU A 227 -9.70 -12.40 -19.47
N ARG A 228 -9.12 -11.44 -20.20
CA ARG A 228 -9.85 -10.32 -20.79
C ARG A 228 -11.04 -10.83 -21.62
N ASP A 229 -10.80 -11.80 -22.49
CA ASP A 229 -11.80 -12.35 -23.39
C ASP A 229 -12.86 -13.15 -22.60
N HIS A 230 -12.47 -13.85 -21.53
CA HIS A 230 -13.42 -14.49 -20.59
C HIS A 230 -14.35 -13.48 -19.92
N ILE A 231 -13.83 -12.35 -19.44
CA ILE A 231 -14.64 -11.28 -18.85
C ILE A 231 -15.63 -10.74 -19.88
N VAL A 232 -15.15 -10.39 -21.07
CA VAL A 232 -16.01 -9.86 -22.15
C VAL A 232 -17.10 -10.87 -22.53
N GLY A 233 -16.75 -12.14 -22.70
CA GLY A 233 -17.71 -13.20 -23.00
C GLY A 233 -18.74 -13.42 -21.90
N SER A 234 -18.34 -13.32 -20.62
CA SER A 234 -19.26 -13.46 -19.49
C SER A 234 -20.30 -12.34 -19.41
N VAL A 235 -19.89 -11.11 -19.72
CA VAL A 235 -20.75 -9.93 -19.74
C VAL A 235 -21.72 -9.98 -20.92
N LEU A 236 -21.22 -10.30 -22.12
CA LEU A 236 -22.06 -10.47 -23.32
C LEU A 236 -23.07 -11.61 -23.17
N GLY A 237 -22.72 -12.68 -22.44
CA GLY A 237 -23.64 -13.78 -22.17
C GLY A 237 -24.70 -13.47 -21.09
N ALA A 238 -24.54 -12.38 -20.34
CA ALA A 238 -25.45 -11.99 -19.27
C ALA A 238 -26.56 -11.03 -19.75
N ASP A 239 -26.30 -10.26 -20.80
CA ASP A 239 -27.22 -9.25 -21.32
C ASP A 239 -26.97 -9.02 -22.81
N ASP A 240 -28.02 -9.22 -23.62
CA ASP A 240 -27.97 -9.12 -25.09
C ASP A 240 -27.83 -7.66 -25.58
N ASP A 241 -28.14 -6.66 -24.74
CA ASP A 241 -28.06 -5.24 -25.09
C ASP A 241 -26.61 -4.70 -24.97
N VAL A 242 -25.69 -5.48 -24.39
CA VAL A 242 -24.28 -5.08 -24.25
C VAL A 242 -23.55 -5.18 -25.58
N THR A 243 -22.85 -4.10 -25.95
CA THR A 243 -22.02 -4.06 -27.16
C THR A 243 -20.54 -3.89 -26.82
N VAL A 244 -19.67 -4.36 -27.71
CA VAL A 244 -18.22 -4.28 -27.51
C VAL A 244 -17.52 -3.69 -28.72
N HIS A 245 -16.74 -2.66 -28.45
CA HIS A 245 -15.95 -1.90 -29.39
C HIS A 245 -14.47 -2.16 -29.14
N VAL A 246 -13.69 -2.55 -30.15
CA VAL A 246 -12.25 -2.80 -29.93
C VAL A 246 -11.42 -1.60 -30.35
N LEU A 247 -10.71 -1.02 -29.38
CA LEU A 247 -9.61 -0.11 -29.66
C LEU A 247 -8.34 -0.93 -29.91
N ARG A 248 -8.03 -1.14 -31.18
CA ARG A 248 -6.82 -1.84 -31.60
C ARG A 248 -5.56 -1.03 -31.31
N ASP A 249 -4.46 -1.72 -31.01
CA ASP A 249 -3.15 -1.13 -30.75
C ASP A 249 -3.21 -0.02 -29.67
N PHE A 250 -4.11 -0.15 -28.69
CA PHE A 250 -4.22 0.78 -27.56
C PHE A 250 -2.88 0.94 -26.84
N SER A 251 -2.20 -0.20 -26.67
CA SER A 251 -0.78 -0.27 -26.40
C SER A 251 -0.12 -1.15 -27.45
N THR A 252 1.18 -1.01 -27.63
CA THR A 252 1.92 -2.02 -28.39
C THR A 252 1.82 -3.35 -27.65
N GLY A 253 1.47 -4.46 -28.31
CA GLY A 253 1.58 -5.78 -27.68
C GLY A 253 2.97 -6.02 -27.07
N TYR A 254 3.01 -6.68 -25.91
CA TYR A 254 4.26 -6.83 -25.15
C TYR A 254 4.35 -8.12 -24.35
N HIS A 255 5.61 -8.49 -24.08
CA HIS A 255 5.98 -9.52 -23.12
C HIS A 255 6.77 -8.87 -21.99
N SER A 256 6.30 -9.02 -20.76
CA SER A 256 6.89 -8.34 -19.59
C SER A 256 6.71 -9.15 -18.32
N ARG A 257 6.98 -8.52 -17.17
CA ARG A 257 6.63 -9.04 -15.84
C ARG A 257 5.80 -8.04 -15.05
N ASN A 258 4.88 -8.52 -14.22
CA ASN A 258 4.16 -7.69 -13.24
C ASN A 258 4.98 -7.45 -11.97
N GLY A 259 4.44 -6.67 -11.03
CA GLY A 259 5.07 -6.38 -9.74
C GLY A 259 5.24 -7.60 -8.83
N GLY A 260 4.58 -8.72 -9.12
CA GLY A 260 4.82 -10.02 -8.47
C GLY A 260 5.97 -10.83 -9.09
N GLY A 261 6.45 -10.40 -10.26
CA GLY A 261 7.44 -11.10 -11.06
C GLY A 261 6.84 -12.14 -12.00
N ASP A 262 5.54 -12.20 -12.18
CA ASP A 262 4.89 -13.13 -13.10
C ASP A 262 4.99 -12.62 -14.53
N SER A 263 5.22 -13.53 -15.49
CA SER A 263 5.26 -13.19 -16.91
C SER A 263 3.90 -12.66 -17.35
N ILE A 264 3.89 -11.68 -18.26
CA ILE A 264 2.69 -11.16 -18.90
C ILE A 264 2.92 -11.16 -20.40
N ARG A 265 1.90 -11.59 -21.14
CA ARG A 265 1.74 -11.45 -22.58
C ARG A 265 0.37 -10.85 -22.88
N THR A 266 0.36 -9.81 -23.71
CA THR A 266 -0.86 -9.18 -24.22
C THR A 266 -0.67 -8.71 -25.66
N ASP A 267 -1.73 -8.79 -26.47
CA ASP A 267 -1.83 -8.25 -27.83
C ASP A 267 -1.81 -6.71 -27.86
N GLY A 268 -2.16 -6.07 -26.74
CA GLY A 268 -2.19 -4.62 -26.58
C GLY A 268 -3.51 -3.95 -26.97
N ASP A 269 -4.51 -4.71 -27.39
CA ASP A 269 -5.85 -4.23 -27.72
C ASP A 269 -6.68 -3.94 -26.47
N LEU A 270 -7.54 -2.92 -26.56
CA LEU A 270 -8.44 -2.51 -25.48
C LEU A 270 -9.90 -2.64 -25.92
N PRO A 271 -10.61 -3.70 -25.52
CA PRO A 271 -12.06 -3.80 -25.64
C PRO A 271 -12.73 -2.77 -24.74
N ILE A 272 -13.70 -2.05 -25.31
CA ILE A 272 -14.57 -1.09 -24.65
C ILE A 272 -15.97 -1.69 -24.63
N ILE A 273 -16.43 -2.07 -23.44
CA ILE A 273 -17.77 -2.58 -23.20
C ILE A 273 -18.71 -1.39 -23.05
N ASP A 274 -19.71 -1.26 -23.91
CA ASP A 274 -20.74 -0.24 -23.78
C ASP A 274 -21.98 -0.80 -23.08
N LEU A 275 -22.33 -0.19 -21.96
CA LEU A 275 -23.46 -0.54 -21.11
C LEU A 275 -24.60 0.49 -21.20
N ARG A 276 -24.50 1.47 -22.10
CA ARG A 276 -25.48 2.54 -22.23
C ARG A 276 -26.63 2.12 -23.14
N ASP A 277 -27.85 2.35 -22.69
CA ASP A 277 -29.07 2.14 -23.47
C ASP A 277 -29.51 3.39 -24.26
N ASP A 278 -28.59 4.34 -24.51
CA ASP A 278 -28.91 5.65 -25.08
C ASP A 278 -29.00 5.66 -26.62
N GLY A 279 -28.64 4.55 -27.27
CA GLY A 279 -28.62 4.42 -28.73
C GLY A 279 -27.60 5.34 -29.42
N VAL A 280 -26.67 5.93 -28.65
CA VAL A 280 -25.63 6.80 -29.19
C VAL A 280 -24.46 5.94 -29.64
N GLU A 281 -24.30 5.83 -30.95
CA GLU A 281 -23.11 5.26 -31.61
C GLU A 281 -21.83 5.82 -30.96
N PRO A 282 -21.12 5.02 -30.15
CA PRO A 282 -19.98 5.50 -29.41
C PRO A 282 -18.86 5.78 -30.39
N PHE A 283 -18.18 6.90 -30.24
CA PHE A 283 -17.02 7.27 -31.09
C PHE A 283 -17.34 7.51 -32.57
N ALA A 284 -18.59 7.85 -32.93
CA ALA A 284 -18.98 8.22 -34.30
C ALA A 284 -18.01 9.24 -34.93
N GLY A 285 -17.41 8.86 -36.07
CA GLY A 285 -16.43 9.69 -36.79
C GLY A 285 -14.97 9.59 -36.33
N GLN A 286 -14.66 8.75 -35.33
CA GLN A 286 -13.30 8.54 -34.81
C GLN A 286 -12.73 7.19 -35.26
N GLY A 287 -12.28 7.13 -36.53
CA GLY A 287 -11.81 5.92 -37.21
C GLY A 287 -10.96 4.94 -36.38
N VAL A 288 -11.11 3.65 -36.72
CA VAL A 288 -10.53 2.46 -36.09
C VAL A 288 -11.18 2.05 -34.76
N VAL A 289 -12.51 1.99 -34.72
CA VAL A 289 -13.25 1.21 -33.72
C VAL A 289 -14.12 0.24 -34.48
N GLU A 290 -13.73 -1.02 -34.51
CA GLU A 290 -14.58 -2.06 -35.11
C GLU A 290 -15.55 -2.54 -34.03
N ALA A 291 -16.85 -2.48 -34.34
CA ALA A 291 -17.85 -3.23 -33.58
C ALA A 291 -17.47 -4.71 -33.68
N SER A 292 -17.40 -5.39 -32.54
CA SER A 292 -17.03 -6.80 -32.49
C SER A 292 -18.24 -7.63 -32.13
N ASP A 293 -18.59 -8.58 -33.01
CA ASP A 293 -19.65 -9.54 -32.75
C ASP A 293 -19.33 -10.38 -31.50
N ALA A 294 -20.36 -10.76 -30.74
CA ALA A 294 -20.22 -11.56 -29.53
C ALA A 294 -19.51 -12.91 -29.78
N ALA A 295 -19.68 -13.49 -30.98
CA ALA A 295 -19.01 -14.72 -31.39
C ALA A 295 -17.46 -14.59 -31.43
N ALA A 296 -16.92 -13.38 -31.65
CA ALA A 296 -15.48 -13.13 -31.69
C ALA A 296 -14.81 -13.13 -30.30
N TRP A 297 -15.59 -13.28 -29.22
CA TRP A 297 -15.11 -13.32 -27.84
C TRP A 297 -15.33 -14.68 -27.17
N LEU A 298 -15.86 -15.67 -27.90
CA LEU A 298 -15.97 -17.02 -27.38
C LEU A 298 -14.58 -17.62 -27.12
N PRO A 299 -14.42 -18.45 -26.07
CA PRO A 299 -13.15 -19.11 -25.78
C PRO A 299 -12.59 -19.84 -27.01
N GLY A 300 -11.39 -19.46 -27.45
CA GLY A 300 -10.73 -20.01 -28.63
C GLY A 300 -10.84 -19.19 -29.92
N ALA A 301 -11.79 -18.25 -30.05
CA ALA A 301 -12.02 -17.49 -31.29
C ALA A 301 -10.87 -16.55 -31.68
N ARG A 302 -10.06 -16.09 -30.71
CA ARG A 302 -8.90 -15.19 -30.95
C ARG A 302 -7.54 -15.86 -30.83
N GLN A 303 -7.46 -17.10 -30.35
CA GLN A 303 -6.17 -17.78 -30.17
C GLN A 303 -5.42 -17.96 -31.51
N ASP A 304 -6.16 -18.00 -32.62
CA ASP A 304 -5.60 -18.15 -33.97
C ASP A 304 -5.06 -16.84 -34.60
N ARG A 305 -5.41 -15.65 -34.08
CA ARG A 305 -4.93 -14.36 -34.62
C ARG A 305 -3.55 -13.94 -34.10
N ALA A 306 -3.05 -14.60 -33.04
CA ALA A 306 -1.73 -14.31 -32.47
C ALA A 306 -0.55 -14.65 -33.40
N ALA A 307 -0.81 -15.22 -34.58
CA ALA A 307 0.20 -15.53 -35.59
C ALA A 307 0.62 -14.33 -36.46
N ASP A 308 -0.16 -13.24 -36.51
CA ASP A 308 0.14 -12.08 -37.35
C ASP A 308 0.92 -11.01 -36.57
N ALA A 309 2.14 -11.34 -36.18
CA ALA A 309 3.07 -10.40 -35.59
C ALA A 309 3.53 -9.33 -36.61
N VAL A 310 3.23 -8.07 -36.33
CA VAL A 310 3.76 -6.90 -37.07
C VAL A 310 5.30 -6.89 -36.97
N PRO A 311 6.04 -6.72 -38.09
CA PRO A 311 7.49 -6.78 -38.07
C PRO A 311 8.11 -5.64 -37.23
N ALA A 312 9.11 -6.01 -36.41
CA ALA A 312 9.81 -5.22 -35.39
C ALA A 312 10.53 -3.93 -35.87
N HIS A 313 10.29 -3.47 -37.10
CA HIS A 313 10.98 -2.33 -37.70
C HIS A 313 10.28 -0.97 -37.46
N SER A 314 8.99 -0.95 -37.11
CA SER A 314 8.23 0.28 -36.81
C SER A 314 8.43 0.79 -35.37
N ALA A 315 8.64 -0.11 -34.40
CA ALA A 315 8.79 0.22 -32.98
C ALA A 315 10.06 1.03 -32.66
N ARG A 316 11.16 0.79 -33.39
CA ARG A 316 12.43 1.52 -33.20
C ARG A 316 12.37 2.98 -33.65
N ALA A 317 11.53 3.30 -34.63
CA ALA A 317 11.35 4.67 -35.11
C ALA A 317 10.50 5.50 -34.14
N ALA A 318 9.42 4.93 -33.61
CA ALA A 318 8.56 5.56 -32.60
C ALA A 318 9.30 5.81 -31.28
N ALA A 319 10.10 4.83 -30.81
CA ALA A 319 10.91 4.99 -29.61
C ALA A 319 11.98 6.10 -29.74
N ARG A 320 12.57 6.26 -30.94
CA ARG A 320 13.54 7.34 -31.23
C ARG A 320 12.89 8.72 -31.36
N ALA A 321 11.65 8.79 -31.82
CA ALA A 321 10.88 10.03 -31.86
C ALA A 321 10.45 10.48 -30.44
N ALA A 322 10.00 9.54 -29.60
CA ALA A 322 9.65 9.81 -28.20
C ALA A 322 10.87 10.25 -27.36
N ALA A 323 12.06 9.68 -27.64
CA ALA A 323 13.30 10.06 -26.97
C ALA A 323 13.76 11.51 -27.25
N ARG A 324 13.29 12.14 -28.34
CA ARG A 324 13.67 13.51 -28.73
C ARG A 324 12.84 14.61 -28.05
N LEU A 325 11.78 14.27 -27.32
CA LEU A 325 10.96 15.21 -26.55
C LEU A 325 11.18 15.04 -25.02
N LYS A 326 12.42 14.74 -24.61
CA LYS A 326 12.80 14.77 -23.19
C LYS A 326 12.76 16.20 -22.67
N ARG A 327 11.60 16.61 -22.15
CA ARG A 327 11.53 17.65 -21.12
C ARG A 327 12.39 17.19 -19.93
N PRO A 328 13.09 18.11 -19.24
CA PRO A 328 13.99 17.76 -18.14
C PRO A 328 13.22 17.03 -17.04
N ALA A 329 13.78 15.91 -16.58
CA ALA A 329 13.21 14.97 -15.60
C ALA A 329 13.12 15.52 -14.16
N PHE A 330 13.19 16.83 -13.98
CA PHE A 330 13.25 17.49 -12.67
C PHE A 330 12.36 18.73 -12.62
N GLU A 331 11.16 18.65 -13.18
CA GLU A 331 10.05 19.32 -12.53
C GLU A 331 9.61 18.38 -11.41
N LEU A 332 9.86 18.76 -10.16
CA LEU A 332 9.19 18.19 -8.99
C LEU A 332 7.70 18.39 -9.23
N LEU A 333 7.08 17.43 -9.92
CA LEU A 333 5.63 17.30 -9.96
C LEU A 333 5.23 17.12 -8.50
N ASP A 334 4.67 18.17 -7.92
CA ASP A 334 3.87 18.05 -6.72
C ASP A 334 2.87 16.90 -7.02
N ASP A 335 3.09 15.72 -6.41
CA ASP A 335 2.21 14.54 -6.43
C ASP A 335 0.92 14.86 -5.66
N ASP A 336 0.27 15.95 -6.06
CA ASP A 336 -0.98 16.46 -5.52
C ASP A 336 -2.12 15.52 -5.88
N SER A 337 -2.04 14.80 -7.01
CA SER A 337 -3.02 13.80 -7.43
C SER A 337 -3.04 12.58 -6.49
N GLY A 338 -1.89 12.01 -6.16
CA GLY A 338 -1.78 10.91 -5.20
C GLY A 338 -2.08 11.35 -3.76
N GLU A 339 -1.82 12.61 -3.41
CA GLU A 339 -2.20 13.16 -2.10
C GLU A 339 -3.72 13.39 -2.01
N GLN A 340 -4.35 13.91 -3.06
CA GLN A 340 -5.80 14.09 -3.12
C GLN A 340 -6.56 12.75 -3.09
N SER A 341 -6.08 11.75 -3.84
CA SER A 341 -6.69 10.42 -3.83
C SER A 341 -6.66 9.77 -2.44
N THR A 342 -5.52 9.82 -1.77
CA THR A 342 -5.38 9.27 -0.40
C THR A 342 -6.23 10.05 0.61
N LEU A 343 -6.40 11.36 0.44
CA LEU A 343 -7.32 12.17 1.25
C LEU A 343 -8.78 11.77 1.01
N GLU A 344 -9.17 11.51 -0.23
CA GLU A 344 -10.52 11.07 -0.59
C GLU A 344 -10.84 9.68 -0.02
N GLU A 345 -9.91 8.75 -0.14
CA GLU A 345 -10.01 7.41 0.45
C GLU A 345 -10.20 7.47 1.98
N VAL A 346 -9.41 8.29 2.65
CA VAL A 346 -9.54 8.57 4.09
C VAL A 346 -10.88 9.21 4.43
N ARG A 347 -11.42 10.06 3.57
CA ARG A 347 -12.75 10.66 3.77
C ARG A 347 -13.86 9.62 3.61
N ARG A 348 -13.73 8.70 2.65
CA ARG A 348 -14.69 7.62 2.34
C ARG A 348 -14.70 6.52 3.40
N HIS A 349 -13.54 5.92 3.69
CA HIS A 349 -13.41 4.76 4.57
C HIS A 349 -13.05 5.13 6.03
N GLY A 350 -12.66 6.38 6.27
CA GLY A 350 -12.42 6.90 7.61
C GLY A 350 -11.00 6.66 8.11
N ARG A 351 -10.84 5.76 9.09
CA ARG A 351 -9.57 5.55 9.79
C ARG A 351 -8.71 4.54 9.02
N PRO A 352 -7.50 4.91 8.56
CA PRO A 352 -6.59 3.96 7.91
C PRO A 352 -6.16 2.83 8.83
N VAL A 353 -5.96 1.65 8.26
CA VAL A 353 -5.41 0.48 8.98
C VAL A 353 -4.06 0.80 9.61
N THR A 354 -3.23 1.61 8.95
CA THR A 354 -1.91 2.03 9.45
C THR A 354 -1.99 2.82 10.77
N ILE A 355 -3.00 3.67 10.94
CA ILE A 355 -3.22 4.42 12.19
C ILE A 355 -3.66 3.48 13.31
N THR A 356 -4.59 2.56 13.03
CA THR A 356 -5.04 1.60 14.04
C THR A 356 -3.93 0.64 14.44
N PHE A 357 -3.15 0.15 13.47
CA PHE A 357 -2.02 -0.73 13.71
C PHE A 357 -0.92 -0.01 14.52
N GLY A 358 -0.49 1.19 14.09
CA GLY A 358 0.54 1.95 14.81
C GLY A 358 0.13 2.27 16.26
N ALA A 359 -1.14 2.59 16.49
CA ALA A 359 -1.65 2.78 17.84
C ALA A 359 -1.72 1.47 18.66
N ALA A 360 -2.08 0.36 18.04
CA ALA A 360 -2.07 -0.95 18.71
C ALA A 360 -0.65 -1.36 19.11
N VAL A 361 0.35 -1.13 18.24
CA VAL A 361 1.77 -1.39 18.54
C VAL A 361 2.26 -0.48 19.68
N LEU A 362 1.85 0.80 19.71
CA LEU A 362 2.14 1.70 20.84
C LEU A 362 1.50 1.22 22.14
N MET A 363 0.26 0.72 22.10
CA MET A 363 -0.41 0.16 23.27
C MET A 363 0.28 -1.10 23.77
N LEU A 364 0.71 -1.98 22.86
CA LEU A 364 1.49 -3.16 23.20
C LEU A 364 2.82 -2.78 23.85
N ARG A 365 3.49 -1.74 23.33
CA ARG A 365 4.70 -1.19 23.96
C ARG A 365 4.42 -0.68 25.37
N ALA A 366 3.38 0.12 25.56
CA ALA A 366 3.00 0.64 26.87
C ALA A 366 2.67 -0.49 27.86
N LEU A 367 1.98 -1.53 27.40
CA LEU A 367 1.69 -2.73 28.19
C LEU A 367 2.97 -3.50 28.54
N GLY A 368 3.90 -3.68 27.59
CA GLY A 368 5.19 -4.31 27.85
C GLY A 368 5.99 -3.56 28.91
N SER A 369 6.05 -2.22 28.81
CA SER A 369 6.68 -1.38 29.83
C SER A 369 5.97 -1.47 31.19
N LEU A 370 4.63 -1.52 31.20
CA LEU A 370 3.86 -1.71 32.43
C LEU A 370 4.17 -3.06 33.09
N VAL A 371 4.18 -4.15 32.33
CA VAL A 371 4.51 -5.49 32.84
C VAL A 371 5.93 -5.50 33.38
N LEU A 372 6.90 -4.94 32.66
CA LEU A 372 8.28 -4.83 33.12
C LEU A 372 8.37 -4.08 34.47
N MET A 373 7.66 -2.95 34.61
CA MET A 373 7.67 -2.15 35.83
C MET A 373 6.96 -2.82 37.00
N VAL A 374 5.84 -3.53 36.75
CA VAL A 374 5.15 -4.31 37.78
C VAL A 374 6.01 -5.48 38.24
N SER A 375 6.64 -6.20 37.31
CA SER A 375 7.59 -7.26 37.64
C SER A 375 8.77 -6.72 38.43
N GLY A 376 9.33 -5.58 38.02
CA GLY A 376 10.40 -4.89 38.73
C GLY A 376 9.99 -4.54 40.16
N ALA A 377 8.81 -3.95 40.37
CA ALA A 377 8.27 -3.59 41.68
C ALA A 377 8.05 -4.78 42.64
N LEU A 378 8.06 -6.01 42.12
CA LEU A 378 7.93 -7.24 42.90
C LEU A 378 9.30 -7.88 43.21
N LEU A 379 10.40 -7.38 42.64
CA LEU A 379 11.75 -7.87 42.91
C LEU A 379 12.27 -7.37 44.26
N PRO A 380 13.09 -8.16 44.98
CA PRO A 380 13.80 -7.72 46.17
C PRO A 380 14.77 -6.56 45.89
N ASP A 381 14.94 -5.65 46.86
CA ASP A 381 15.80 -4.47 46.74
C ASP A 381 17.28 -4.80 46.40
N ALA A 382 17.77 -5.96 46.84
CA ALA A 382 19.13 -6.42 46.58
C ALA A 382 19.43 -6.60 45.08
N ASP A 383 18.46 -7.13 44.31
CA ASP A 383 18.62 -7.38 42.87
C ASP A 383 18.61 -6.07 42.07
N VAL A 384 17.92 -5.05 42.59
CA VAL A 384 17.82 -3.72 41.95
C VAL A 384 19.10 -2.93 42.16
N HIS A 385 19.71 -3.00 43.34
CA HIS A 385 20.99 -2.37 43.62
C HIS A 385 22.13 -2.97 42.78
N GLU A 386 22.10 -4.28 42.54
CA GLU A 386 23.04 -4.96 41.64
C GLU A 386 22.86 -4.48 40.19
N LEU A 387 21.62 -4.37 39.71
CA LEU A 387 21.31 -3.85 38.38
C LEU A 387 21.71 -2.38 38.19
N VAL A 388 21.50 -1.52 39.20
CA VAL A 388 21.90 -0.10 39.17
C VAL A 388 23.43 0.04 39.15
N ALA A 389 24.14 -0.81 39.89
CA ALA A 389 25.59 -0.86 39.90
C ALA A 389 26.15 -1.31 38.53
N ASP A 390 25.49 -2.24 37.84
CA ASP A 390 25.89 -2.71 36.50
C ASP A 390 25.75 -1.62 35.42
N VAL A 391 24.85 -0.65 35.62
CA VAL A 391 24.68 0.55 34.76
C VAL A 391 25.70 1.66 35.11
N GLY A 392 26.62 1.40 36.04
CA GLY A 392 27.70 2.33 36.40
C GLY A 392 27.27 3.51 37.28
N VAL A 393 26.11 3.39 37.94
CA VAL A 393 25.63 4.39 38.91
C VAL A 393 25.99 3.90 40.32
N ASP A 394 26.84 4.65 41.01
CA ASP A 394 27.19 4.34 42.41
C ASP A 394 25.97 4.61 43.30
N ALA A 395 25.32 3.54 43.75
CA ALA A 395 24.14 3.60 44.60
C ALA A 395 24.38 4.37 45.92
N ALA A 396 25.64 4.50 46.36
CA ALA A 396 26.02 5.28 47.54
C ALA A 396 25.87 6.80 47.35
N THR A 397 25.76 7.28 46.11
CA THR A 397 25.60 8.71 45.78
C THR A 397 24.14 9.17 45.74
N LEU A 398 23.18 8.24 45.80
CA LEU A 398 21.76 8.54 45.72
C LEU A 398 21.21 8.95 47.10
N PRO A 399 20.39 10.01 47.20
CA PRO A 399 19.86 10.46 48.49
C PRO A 399 19.04 9.36 49.18
N GLN A 400 19.36 9.03 50.44
CA GLN A 400 18.62 8.05 51.27
C GLN A 400 17.12 8.38 51.46
N ALA A 401 16.67 9.57 51.06
CA ALA A 401 15.29 10.04 51.21
C ALA A 401 14.32 9.43 50.19
N PHE A 402 14.82 8.87 49.08
CA PHE A 402 13.99 8.19 48.10
C PHE A 402 14.58 6.82 47.81
N ASP A 403 13.76 5.79 48.02
CA ASP A 403 14.07 4.46 47.55
C ASP A 403 14.13 4.50 46.01
N VAL A 404 15.35 4.43 45.48
CA VAL A 404 15.71 4.54 44.06
C VAL A 404 14.90 3.56 43.24
N HIS A 405 14.62 2.39 43.81
CA HIS A 405 13.76 1.38 43.24
C HIS A 405 12.38 1.95 42.84
N TRP A 406 11.69 2.58 43.79
CA TRP A 406 10.37 3.17 43.55
C TRP A 406 10.41 4.38 42.62
N VAL A 407 11.50 5.15 42.62
CA VAL A 407 11.68 6.24 41.65
C VAL A 407 11.73 5.70 40.22
N LEU A 408 12.50 4.63 39.98
CA LEU A 408 12.61 4.00 38.66
C LEU A 408 11.27 3.36 38.23
N VAL A 409 10.59 2.66 39.15
CA VAL A 409 9.25 2.08 38.89
C VAL A 409 8.24 3.17 38.53
N LEU A 410 8.14 4.25 39.33
CA LEU A 410 7.21 5.35 39.06
C LEU A 410 7.52 6.06 37.75
N LEU A 411 8.80 6.27 37.43
CA LEU A 411 9.22 6.84 36.17
C LEU A 411 8.81 5.96 34.98
N GLY A 412 9.02 4.65 35.07
CA GLY A 412 8.62 3.70 34.03
C GLY A 412 7.09 3.62 33.86
N LEU A 413 6.33 3.65 34.96
CA LEU A 413 4.86 3.73 34.92
C LEU A 413 4.38 5.02 34.26
N ALA A 414 5.03 6.15 34.55
CA ALA A 414 4.73 7.42 33.89
C ALA A 414 5.02 7.36 32.38
N ILE A 415 6.14 6.76 31.97
CA ILE A 415 6.49 6.55 30.55
C ILE A 415 5.45 5.65 29.87
N ALA A 416 5.02 4.56 30.51
CA ALA A 416 3.97 3.67 30.00
C ALA A 416 2.64 4.42 29.82
N ALA A 417 2.23 5.22 30.82
CA ALA A 417 1.01 6.02 30.77
C ALA A 417 1.05 7.09 29.65
N VAL A 418 2.17 7.80 29.50
CA VAL A 418 2.38 8.78 28.42
C VAL A 418 2.33 8.08 27.06
N THR A 419 2.94 6.90 26.93
CA THR A 419 2.92 6.11 25.68
C THR A 419 1.49 5.69 25.32
N ALA A 420 0.71 5.22 26.29
CA ALA A 420 -0.70 4.88 26.09
C ALA A 420 -1.54 6.12 25.71
N LEU A 421 -1.30 7.27 26.33
CA LEU A 421 -1.96 8.53 25.98
C LEU A 421 -1.64 8.94 24.53
N LEU A 422 -0.37 8.87 24.12
CA LEU A 422 0.05 9.16 22.75
C LEU A 422 -0.64 8.23 21.75
N ALA A 423 -0.77 6.93 22.05
CA ALA A 423 -1.51 5.99 21.22
C ALA A 423 -2.98 6.42 21.01
N ILE A 424 -3.67 6.84 22.08
CA ILE A 424 -5.04 7.34 22.00
C ILE A 424 -5.12 8.62 21.16
N LEU A 425 -4.16 9.54 21.32
CA LEU A 425 -4.11 10.78 20.55
C LEU A 425 -3.84 10.54 19.06
N VAL A 426 -3.01 9.54 18.73
CA VAL A 426 -2.79 9.08 17.34
C VAL A 426 -4.08 8.53 16.73
N LEU A 427 -4.84 7.70 17.47
CA LEU A 427 -6.16 7.22 17.01
C LEU A 427 -7.16 8.35 16.75
N ARG A 428 -7.06 9.43 17.54
CA ARG A 428 -7.86 10.65 17.37
C ARG A 428 -7.38 11.55 16.21
N GLY A 429 -6.25 11.23 15.60
CA GLY A 429 -5.68 11.95 14.45
C GLY A 429 -4.85 13.17 14.83
N SER A 430 -4.20 13.15 15.99
CA SER A 430 -3.26 14.21 16.40
C SER A 430 -1.94 14.09 15.66
N ASP A 431 -1.66 15.02 14.73
CA ASP A 431 -0.40 15.07 14.00
C ASP A 431 0.80 15.33 14.93
N PHE A 432 0.61 16.14 15.98
CA PHE A 432 1.65 16.39 16.99
C PHE A 432 2.03 15.10 17.73
N ALA A 433 1.04 14.34 18.21
CA ALA A 433 1.30 13.08 18.91
C ALA A 433 2.02 12.07 17.98
N ARG A 434 1.61 12.02 16.71
CA ARG A 434 2.26 11.21 15.67
C ARG A 434 3.74 11.59 15.51
N MET A 435 4.05 12.87 15.38
CA MET A 435 5.44 13.34 15.23
C MET A 435 6.29 13.06 16.48
N VAL A 436 5.75 13.29 17.68
CA VAL A 436 6.46 12.99 18.93
C VAL A 436 6.83 11.50 19.01
N VAL A 437 5.87 10.63 18.68
CA VAL A 437 6.10 9.17 18.63
C VAL A 437 7.18 8.81 17.60
N LEU A 438 7.12 9.38 16.40
CA LEU A 438 8.10 9.10 15.34
C LEU A 438 9.52 9.53 15.76
N VAL A 439 9.67 10.75 16.30
CA VAL A 439 10.97 11.25 16.80
C VAL A 439 11.51 10.34 17.90
N PHE A 440 10.67 9.99 18.88
CA PHE A 440 11.10 9.15 19.99
C PHE A 440 11.50 7.74 19.53
N ALA A 441 10.72 7.13 18.63
CA ALA A 441 11.04 5.83 18.04
C ALA A 441 12.37 5.89 17.26
N THR A 442 12.61 6.95 16.48
CA THR A 442 13.89 7.16 15.78
C THR A 442 15.06 7.26 16.75
N LEU A 443 14.98 8.11 17.77
CA LEU A 443 16.06 8.29 18.74
C LEU A 443 16.33 7.01 19.53
N SER A 444 15.28 6.31 19.95
CA SER A 444 15.39 5.03 20.67
C SER A 444 16.03 3.94 19.80
N THR A 445 15.67 3.86 18.51
CA THR A 445 16.32 2.92 17.57
C THR A 445 17.77 3.31 17.26
N LEU A 446 18.07 4.61 17.14
CA LEU A 446 19.46 5.09 16.97
C LEU A 446 20.34 4.74 18.18
N LEU A 447 19.80 4.87 19.39
CA LEU A 447 20.51 4.49 20.61
C LEU A 447 20.81 2.99 20.61
N ALA A 448 19.82 2.15 20.30
CA ALA A 448 20.03 0.70 20.20
C ALA A 448 21.05 0.31 19.12
N PHE A 449 21.04 1.01 17.98
CA PHE A 449 22.05 0.86 16.95
C PHE A 449 23.46 1.21 17.47
N ALA A 450 23.60 2.35 18.17
CA ALA A 450 24.88 2.78 18.73
C ALA A 450 25.41 1.79 19.79
N SER A 451 24.53 1.29 20.66
CA SER A 451 24.84 0.23 21.63
C SER A 451 25.34 -1.04 20.94
N HIS A 452 24.64 -1.47 19.88
CA HIS A 452 25.05 -2.65 19.11
C HIS A 452 26.39 -2.45 18.39
N ALA A 453 26.59 -1.28 17.78
CA ALA A 453 27.85 -0.92 17.13
C ALA A 453 29.02 -0.82 18.12
N ALA A 454 28.76 -0.55 19.40
CA ALA A 454 29.75 -0.58 20.48
C ALA A 454 30.07 -2.00 20.99
N GLY A 455 29.47 -3.04 20.37
CA GLY A 455 29.74 -4.45 20.69
C GLY A 455 28.73 -5.09 21.64
N LEU A 456 27.64 -4.41 22.01
CA LEU A 456 26.58 -5.01 22.83
C LEU A 456 25.67 -5.90 21.96
N PRO A 457 25.47 -7.19 22.30
CA PRO A 457 24.68 -8.09 21.48
C PRO A 457 23.19 -7.75 21.53
N LEU A 458 22.56 -7.51 20.37
CA LEU A 458 21.15 -7.11 20.28
C LEU A 458 20.19 -8.23 20.71
N LEU A 459 20.54 -9.49 20.39
CA LEU A 459 19.75 -10.67 20.76
C LEU A 459 19.85 -11.07 22.23
N SER A 460 20.88 -10.59 22.95
CA SER A 460 21.10 -10.99 24.35
C SER A 460 20.04 -10.41 25.29
N ASP A 461 19.45 -9.27 24.92
CA ASP A 461 18.37 -8.64 25.67
C ASP A 461 17.08 -8.61 24.84
N PHE A 462 16.15 -9.49 25.22
CA PHE A 462 14.82 -9.58 24.62
C PHE A 462 14.05 -8.24 24.72
N SER A 463 14.26 -7.46 25.79
CA SER A 463 13.61 -6.17 25.98
C SER A 463 14.05 -5.15 24.94
N THR A 464 15.36 -5.08 24.67
CA THR A 464 15.94 -4.22 23.62
C THR A 464 15.46 -4.65 22.24
N LEU A 465 15.53 -5.95 21.90
CA LEU A 465 15.06 -6.46 20.61
C LEU A 465 13.57 -6.13 20.38
N MET A 466 12.73 -6.38 21.40
CA MET A 466 11.30 -6.07 21.34
C MET A 466 11.09 -4.57 21.14
N THR A 467 11.80 -3.73 21.89
CA THR A 467 11.69 -2.26 21.79
C THR A 467 12.07 -1.76 20.39
N VAL A 468 13.19 -2.23 19.83
CA VAL A 468 13.63 -1.87 18.48
C VAL A 468 12.61 -2.33 17.43
N THR A 469 12.12 -3.55 17.56
CA THR A 469 11.12 -4.10 16.63
C THR A 469 9.83 -3.28 16.66
N LEU A 470 9.29 -3.00 17.85
CA LEU A 470 8.09 -2.18 18.01
C LEU A 470 8.31 -0.74 17.49
N ASN A 471 9.48 -0.13 17.75
CA ASN A 471 9.84 1.18 17.21
C ASN A 471 9.82 1.19 15.68
N ILE A 472 10.44 0.18 15.04
CA ILE A 472 10.45 0.06 13.58
C ILE A 472 9.02 -0.10 13.06
N LEU A 473 8.20 -0.98 13.65
CA LEU A 473 6.79 -1.15 13.26
C LEU A 473 5.98 0.15 13.41
N ILE A 474 6.23 0.93 14.46
CA ILE A 474 5.61 2.25 14.68
C ILE A 474 6.02 3.23 13.58
N LEU A 475 7.33 3.33 13.29
CA LEU A 475 7.86 4.19 12.22
C LEU A 475 7.25 3.81 10.87
N ILE A 476 7.19 2.51 10.57
CA ILE A 476 6.60 1.92 9.38
C ILE A 476 5.13 2.32 9.22
N ALA A 477 4.35 2.21 10.29
CA ALA A 477 2.92 2.46 10.27
C ALA A 477 2.58 3.95 10.18
N LEU A 478 3.29 4.79 10.95
CA LEU A 478 2.90 6.18 11.17
C LEU A 478 3.59 7.19 10.24
N SER A 479 4.63 6.79 9.49
CA SER A 479 5.30 7.65 8.48
C SER A 479 4.60 7.63 7.10
N GLY A 480 3.66 6.72 6.87
CA GLY A 480 3.01 6.55 5.56
C GLY A 480 2.02 7.67 5.20
N ARG A 481 1.81 7.88 3.89
CA ARG A 481 0.85 8.87 3.34
C ARG A 481 -0.56 8.79 3.95
N PRO A 482 -1.18 7.60 4.13
CA PRO A 482 -2.52 7.51 4.72
C PRO A 482 -2.59 8.05 6.15
N ALA A 483 -1.54 7.86 6.95
CA ALA A 483 -1.49 8.34 8.33
C ALA A 483 -1.45 9.88 8.38
N ARG A 484 -0.68 10.50 7.48
CA ARG A 484 -0.66 11.97 7.30
C ARG A 484 -2.02 12.48 6.84
N ALA A 485 -2.60 11.87 5.80
CA ALA A 485 -3.88 12.26 5.23
C ALA A 485 -5.01 12.23 6.28
N TYR A 486 -5.02 11.23 7.15
CA TYR A 486 -5.96 11.15 8.29
C TYR A 486 -5.77 12.29 9.29
N ALA A 487 -4.53 12.60 9.69
CA ALA A 487 -4.25 13.70 10.61
C ALA A 487 -4.65 15.07 10.03
N THR A 488 -4.39 15.29 8.74
CA THR A 488 -4.80 16.50 8.00
C THR A 488 -6.32 16.62 7.97
N THR A 489 -7.03 15.56 7.59
CA THR A 489 -8.51 15.54 7.51
C THR A 489 -9.15 15.83 8.87
N ARG A 490 -8.61 15.26 9.96
CA ARG A 490 -9.09 15.53 11.33
C ARG A 490 -8.86 16.97 11.77
N ARG A 491 -7.71 17.54 11.43
CA ARG A 491 -7.39 18.95 11.71
C ARG A 491 -8.34 19.90 10.99
N GLU A 492 -8.64 19.64 9.72
CA GLU A 492 -9.60 20.40 8.93
C GLU A 492 -11.00 20.36 9.54
N ARG A 493 -11.50 19.16 9.87
CA ARG A 493 -12.81 18.98 10.53
C ARG A 493 -12.89 19.71 11.87
N ARG A 494 -11.81 19.68 12.67
CA ARG A 494 -11.76 20.42 13.95
C ARG A 494 -11.82 21.93 13.74
N ARG A 495 -11.09 22.45 12.74
CA ARG A 495 -11.13 23.88 12.39
C ARG A 495 -12.51 24.31 11.91
N ALA A 496 -13.14 23.52 11.04
CA ALA A 496 -14.50 23.78 10.55
C ALA A 496 -15.51 23.84 11.71
N ARG A 497 -15.43 22.90 12.67
CA ARG A 497 -16.29 22.90 13.87
C ARG A 497 -16.08 24.11 14.77
N ILE A 498 -14.84 24.56 14.94
CA ILE A 498 -14.54 25.75 15.74
C ILE A 498 -15.07 27.00 15.03
N ALA A 499 -14.91 27.08 13.71
CA ALA A 499 -15.43 28.19 12.91
C ALA A 499 -16.97 28.25 12.94
N SER A 500 -17.65 27.09 12.85
CA SER A 500 -19.11 27.03 12.94
C SER A 500 -19.66 27.27 14.34
N ALA A 501 -18.85 27.12 15.39
CA ALA A 501 -19.25 27.43 16.77
C ALA A 501 -18.99 28.90 17.15
N ALA A 502 -18.19 29.61 16.33
CA ALA A 502 -17.86 31.02 16.51
C ALA A 502 -18.68 31.95 15.60
N ALA A 503 -19.37 31.38 14.61
CA ALA A 503 -20.38 32.04 13.78
C ALA A 503 -21.76 31.79 14.38
#